data_AF-A0A6A6F6J9-F1
#
_entry.id   AF-A0A6A6F6J9-F1
#
_cell.length_a   1.000
_cell.length_b   1.000
_cell.length_c   1.000
_cell.angle_alpha   90.00
_cell.angle_beta   90.00
_cell.angle_gamma   90.00
#
_symmetry.space_group_name_H-M   'P 1'
#
loop_
_entity.id
_entity.type
_entity.pdbx_description
1 polymer ?
#
loop_
_entity_poly.entity_id
_entity_poly.type
_entity_poly.pdbx_seq_one_letter_code
_entity_poly.pdbx_strand_id
1 'polypeptide(L)'
;MVNFNTIVSTFCYASLATTAALEPRKSKNRCGKTDVFFTGFPPYHPLVIAQGFDPARVDAALRADAENIRKAGYNLRTVLRGPETPLRTLRDRMKGTNWEVTGVGFGARGSNRQDVTVEFTEIVNLLKDEEPNSPIIFNRSPNTTLEALYRFAPIEGDCSETPGKDLGFEVICDVPEVCSRV
;
A
#
# COMPACT_ATOMS: atom_id res chain seq x y z
N MET A 1 31.35 -62.78 9.39
CA MET A 1 30.04 -62.11 9.40
C MET A 1 30.28 -60.61 9.48
N VAL A 2 29.71 -59.89 8.52
CA VAL A 2 29.50 -58.44 8.43
C VAL A 2 30.73 -57.51 8.33
N ASN A 3 30.92 -57.12 7.08
CA ASN A 3 31.64 -56.01 6.47
C ASN A 3 31.21 -54.63 7.01
N PHE A 4 32.14 -53.69 7.22
CA PHE A 4 31.82 -52.25 7.30
C PHE A 4 32.95 -51.41 6.71
N ASN A 5 32.86 -51.21 5.39
CA ASN A 5 33.53 -50.13 4.67
C ASN A 5 32.77 -48.83 4.95
N THR A 6 33.33 -47.94 5.76
CA THR A 6 32.77 -46.61 5.99
C THR A 6 33.40 -45.64 5.00
N ILE A 7 32.74 -45.44 3.85
CA ILE A 7 33.03 -44.33 2.93
C ILE A 7 32.30 -43.10 3.49
N VAL A 8 33.05 -42.16 4.06
CA VAL A 8 32.55 -40.83 4.40
C VAL A 8 32.43 -40.04 3.09
N SER A 9 31.23 -40.03 2.51
CA SER A 9 30.91 -39.21 1.35
C SER A 9 30.58 -37.80 1.82
N THR A 10 31.57 -36.92 1.84
CA THR A 10 31.38 -35.48 2.05
C THR A 10 30.72 -34.88 0.80
N PHE A 11 29.39 -34.89 0.76
CA PHE A 11 28.63 -34.09 -0.20
C PHE A 11 28.70 -32.62 0.23
N CYS A 12 29.70 -31.89 -0.29
CA CYS A 12 29.65 -30.44 -0.34
C CYS A 12 28.52 -30.03 -1.28
N TYR A 13 27.31 -29.87 -0.75
CA TYR A 13 26.27 -29.09 -1.40
C TYR A 13 26.69 -27.62 -1.33
N ALA A 14 27.40 -27.16 -2.35
CA ALA A 14 27.50 -25.74 -2.63
C ALA A 14 26.10 -25.28 -3.05
N SER A 15 25.30 -24.78 -2.09
CA SER A 15 24.11 -24.00 -2.40
C SER A 15 24.57 -22.74 -3.13
N LEU A 16 24.50 -22.77 -4.46
CA LEU A 16 24.46 -21.57 -5.27
C LEU A 16 23.18 -20.83 -4.89
N ALA A 17 23.28 -19.96 -3.88
CA ALA A 17 22.29 -18.92 -3.67
C ALA A 17 22.38 -18.01 -4.90
N THR A 18 21.56 -18.27 -5.91
CA THR A 18 21.23 -17.28 -6.93
C THR A 18 20.51 -16.16 -6.21
N THR A 19 21.27 -15.21 -5.69
CA THR A 19 20.77 -13.86 -5.46
C THR A 19 20.34 -13.37 -6.83
N ALA A 20 19.06 -13.55 -7.17
CA ALA A 20 18.42 -12.73 -8.17
C ALA A 20 18.51 -11.30 -7.63
N ALA A 21 19.61 -10.62 -7.94
CA ALA A 21 19.68 -9.19 -7.80
C ALA A 21 18.51 -8.68 -8.63
N LEU A 22 17.52 -8.08 -7.96
CA LEU A 22 16.50 -7.29 -8.63
C LEU A 22 17.27 -6.33 -9.54
N GLU A 23 17.26 -6.59 -10.84
CA GLU A 23 17.86 -5.66 -11.79
C GLU A 23 17.24 -4.30 -11.52
N PRO A 24 18.02 -3.23 -11.30
CA PRO A 24 17.46 -1.90 -11.17
C PRO A 24 16.62 -1.65 -12.42
N ARG A 25 15.30 -1.51 -12.23
CA ARG A 25 14.35 -1.23 -13.32
C ARG A 25 14.93 -0.05 -14.10
N LYS A 26 15.34 -0.30 -15.35
CA LYS A 26 15.85 0.74 -16.26
C LYS A 26 14.93 1.96 -16.19
N SER A 27 15.48 3.07 -15.69
CA SER A 27 14.82 4.36 -15.63
C SER A 27 14.25 4.71 -17.01
N LYS A 28 12.91 4.69 -17.07
CA LYS A 28 12.13 5.35 -18.11
C LYS A 28 11.36 6.42 -17.38
N ASN A 29 11.14 7.56 -18.02
CA ASN A 29 10.18 8.54 -17.50
C ASN A 29 8.80 7.84 -17.36
N ARG A 30 8.35 7.70 -16.11
CA ARG A 30 7.11 7.04 -15.68
C ARG A 30 6.00 8.04 -15.29
N CYS A 31 6.21 9.33 -15.54
CA CYS A 31 5.20 10.36 -15.33
C CYS A 31 3.89 9.98 -16.05
N GLY A 32 2.78 10.01 -15.31
CA GLY A 32 1.44 9.69 -15.80
C GLY A 32 1.17 8.21 -16.11
N LYS A 33 2.11 7.30 -15.80
CA LYS A 33 2.00 5.87 -16.15
C LYS A 33 1.89 4.95 -14.94
N THR A 34 2.35 5.39 -13.77
CA THR A 34 2.37 4.54 -12.58
C THR A 34 1.03 4.60 -11.87
N ASP A 35 0.22 3.56 -11.99
CA ASP A 35 -1.07 3.43 -11.31
C ASP A 35 -0.89 2.94 -9.86
N VAL A 36 -1.44 3.68 -8.91
CA VAL A 36 -1.33 3.45 -7.46
C VAL A 36 -2.71 3.30 -6.86
N PHE A 37 -2.94 2.19 -6.14
CA PHE A 37 -4.11 2.00 -5.29
C PHE A 37 -3.73 2.17 -3.82
N PHE A 38 -4.42 3.06 -3.11
CA PHE A 38 -4.14 3.29 -1.70
C PHE A 38 -5.40 3.18 -0.86
N THR A 39 -5.29 2.53 0.30
CA THR A 39 -6.41 2.38 1.23
C THR A 39 -6.01 2.67 2.68
N GLY A 40 -7.00 2.84 3.53
CA GLY A 40 -6.86 3.15 4.95
C GLY A 40 -8.22 3.48 5.56
N PHE A 41 -8.19 4.01 6.79
CA PHE A 41 -9.41 4.43 7.46
C PHE A 41 -9.82 5.86 7.09
N PRO A 42 -11.14 6.17 7.06
CA PRO A 42 -11.64 7.53 6.93
C PRO A 42 -11.06 8.43 8.03
N PRO A 43 -10.72 9.70 7.73
CA PRO A 43 -10.10 10.61 8.71
C PRO A 43 -10.94 10.80 9.98
N TYR A 44 -12.26 10.87 9.81
CA TYR A 44 -13.24 11.07 10.89
C TYR A 44 -13.70 9.77 11.54
N HIS A 45 -13.12 8.62 11.17
CA HIS A 45 -13.49 7.35 11.77
C HIS A 45 -13.09 7.29 13.26
N PRO A 46 -13.88 6.69 14.16
CA PRO A 46 -13.58 6.67 15.60
C PRO A 46 -12.28 5.94 15.90
N LEU A 47 -11.88 4.99 15.06
CA LEU A 47 -10.57 4.33 15.18
C LEU A 47 -9.39 5.27 14.91
N VAL A 48 -9.55 6.28 14.05
CA VAL A 48 -8.51 7.30 13.81
C VAL A 48 -8.46 8.27 14.97
N ILE A 49 -9.63 8.72 15.44
CA ILE A 49 -9.76 9.62 16.60
C ILE A 49 -9.22 8.95 17.88
N ALA A 50 -9.54 7.67 18.11
CA ALA A 50 -9.08 6.91 19.27
C ALA A 50 -7.55 6.68 19.29
N GLN A 51 -6.89 6.84 18.15
CA GLN A 51 -5.41 6.84 18.06
C GLN A 51 -4.79 8.20 18.43
N GLY A 52 -5.61 9.20 18.80
CA GLY A 52 -5.16 10.53 19.19
C GLY A 52 -4.93 11.48 18.01
N PHE A 53 -5.38 11.13 16.80
CA PHE A 53 -5.29 12.01 15.65
C PHE A 53 -6.44 13.03 15.60
N ASP A 54 -6.10 14.26 15.22
CA ASP A 54 -7.07 15.29 14.84
C ASP A 54 -7.62 14.95 13.44
N PRO A 55 -8.92 14.63 13.31
CA PRO A 55 -9.49 14.13 12.05
C PRO A 55 -9.45 15.18 10.93
N ALA A 56 -9.58 16.48 11.25
CA ALA A 56 -9.52 17.55 10.27
C ALA A 56 -8.10 17.71 9.72
N ARG A 57 -7.08 17.60 10.59
CA ARG A 57 -5.67 17.60 10.17
C ARG A 57 -5.34 16.37 9.33
N VAL A 58 -5.88 15.21 9.67
CA VAL A 58 -5.70 13.99 8.86
C VAL A 58 -6.32 14.14 7.48
N ASP A 59 -7.56 14.62 7.36
CA ASP A 59 -8.22 14.82 6.05
C ASP A 59 -7.43 15.81 5.18
N ALA A 60 -7.04 16.94 5.75
CA ALA A 60 -6.21 17.92 5.05
C ALA A 60 -4.87 17.34 4.60
N ALA A 61 -4.20 16.56 5.46
CA ALA A 61 -2.92 15.92 5.14
C ALA A 61 -3.05 14.87 4.03
N LEU A 62 -4.08 14.02 4.05
CA LEU A 62 -4.31 13.02 3.01
C LEU A 62 -4.61 13.67 1.65
N ARG A 63 -5.43 14.73 1.63
CA ARG A 63 -5.74 15.47 0.39
C ARG A 63 -4.52 16.17 -0.18
N ALA A 64 -3.71 16.79 0.68
CA ALA A 64 -2.47 17.42 0.26
C ALA A 64 -1.46 16.39 -0.27
N ASP A 65 -1.32 15.23 0.38
CA ASP A 65 -0.44 14.16 -0.08
C ASP A 65 -0.93 13.56 -1.41
N ALA A 66 -2.24 13.35 -1.58
CA ALA A 66 -2.82 12.90 -2.85
C ALA A 66 -2.49 13.86 -4.02
N GLU A 67 -2.59 15.16 -3.78
CA GLU A 67 -2.21 16.18 -4.76
C GLU A 67 -0.70 16.16 -5.06
N ASN A 68 0.14 16.01 -4.03
CA ASN A 68 1.59 15.92 -4.19
C ASN A 68 2.02 14.67 -4.97
N ILE A 69 1.34 13.54 -4.73
CA ILE A 69 1.55 12.28 -5.47
C ILE A 69 1.21 12.45 -6.95
N ARG A 70 0.10 13.12 -7.25
CA ARG A 70 -0.28 13.43 -8.64
C ARG A 70 0.74 14.36 -9.30
N LYS A 71 1.16 15.43 -8.63
CA LYS A 71 2.23 16.32 -9.13
C LYS A 71 3.54 15.59 -9.38
N ALA A 72 3.86 14.60 -8.56
CA ALA A 72 5.03 13.74 -8.74
C ALA A 72 4.89 12.71 -9.89
N GLY A 73 3.75 12.66 -10.59
CA GLY A 73 3.56 11.85 -11.80
C GLY A 73 2.85 10.52 -11.59
N TYR A 74 2.35 10.20 -10.39
CA TYR A 74 1.64 8.95 -10.13
C TYR A 74 0.13 9.11 -10.36
N ASN A 75 -0.50 8.15 -11.03
CA ASN A 75 -1.95 8.08 -11.11
C ASN A 75 -2.46 7.46 -9.80
N LEU A 76 -3.33 8.14 -9.06
CA LEU A 76 -3.70 7.73 -7.70
C LEU A 76 -5.19 7.47 -7.59
N ARG A 77 -5.55 6.28 -7.10
CA ARG A 77 -6.86 5.98 -6.52
C ARG A 77 -6.71 5.80 -5.02
N THR A 78 -7.45 6.58 -4.23
CA THR A 78 -7.54 6.44 -2.78
C THR A 78 -8.95 6.00 -2.41
N VAL A 79 -9.07 4.90 -1.65
CA VAL A 79 -10.35 4.41 -1.13
C VAL A 79 -10.21 4.17 0.37
N LEU A 80 -10.82 5.05 1.17
CA LEU A 80 -10.81 4.96 2.63
C LEU A 80 -12.12 4.34 3.12
N ARG A 81 -12.04 3.28 3.94
CA ARG A 81 -13.21 2.59 4.50
C ARG A 81 -12.92 2.06 5.90
N GLY A 82 -13.88 2.13 6.82
CA GLY A 82 -13.78 1.51 8.16
C GLY A 82 -14.22 0.04 8.18
N PRO A 83 -13.84 -0.75 9.22
CA PRO A 83 -14.06 -2.22 9.30
C PRO A 83 -15.50 -2.68 9.13
N GLU A 84 -16.45 -1.81 9.39
CA GLU A 84 -17.88 -1.99 9.13
C GLU A 84 -18.22 -2.12 7.65
N THR A 85 -17.40 -1.55 6.76
CA THR A 85 -17.61 -1.61 5.31
C THR A 85 -17.01 -2.89 4.74
N PRO A 86 -17.77 -3.72 3.99
CA PRO A 86 -17.26 -4.99 3.47
C PRO A 86 -15.97 -4.87 2.65
N LEU A 87 -15.03 -5.79 2.87
CA LEU A 87 -13.74 -5.81 2.16
C LEU A 87 -13.90 -5.91 0.62
N ARG A 88 -14.99 -6.52 0.13
CA ARG A 88 -15.34 -6.56 -1.30
C ARG A 88 -15.39 -5.17 -1.95
N THR A 89 -15.68 -4.13 -1.18
CA THR A 89 -15.70 -2.75 -1.67
C THR A 89 -14.33 -2.33 -2.22
N LEU A 90 -13.23 -2.73 -1.57
CA LEU A 90 -11.87 -2.49 -2.10
C LEU A 90 -11.63 -3.27 -3.39
N ARG A 91 -11.95 -4.57 -3.40
CA ARG A 91 -11.85 -5.44 -4.58
C ARG A 91 -12.58 -4.84 -5.78
N ASP A 92 -13.80 -4.37 -5.59
CA ASP A 92 -14.60 -3.79 -6.66
C ASP A 92 -13.99 -2.49 -7.21
N ARG A 93 -13.34 -1.68 -6.37
CA ARG A 93 -12.61 -0.47 -6.81
C ARG A 93 -11.25 -0.75 -7.43
N MET A 94 -10.69 -1.94 -7.25
CA MET A 94 -9.44 -2.33 -7.90
C MET A 94 -9.65 -2.85 -9.33
N LYS A 95 -10.87 -3.31 -9.67
CA LYS A 95 -11.18 -3.85 -11.00
C LYS A 95 -10.90 -2.86 -12.14
N GLY A 96 -10.40 -3.38 -13.25
CA GLY A 96 -10.24 -2.64 -14.51
C GLY A 96 -8.97 -1.79 -14.59
N THR A 97 -8.09 -1.86 -13.59
CA THR A 97 -6.78 -1.20 -13.59
C THR A 97 -5.73 -2.23 -13.16
N ASN A 98 -4.57 -2.24 -13.81
CA ASN A 98 -3.42 -3.01 -13.37
C ASN A 98 -2.58 -2.11 -12.45
N TRP A 99 -2.66 -2.33 -11.14
CA TRP A 99 -2.01 -1.44 -10.18
C TRP A 99 -0.53 -1.78 -10.08
N GLU A 100 0.35 -0.81 -10.35
CA GLU A 100 1.79 -1.00 -10.24
C GLU A 100 2.28 -0.97 -8.79
N VAL A 101 1.53 -0.30 -7.91
CA VAL A 101 1.78 -0.24 -6.47
C VAL A 101 0.45 -0.23 -5.73
N THR A 102 0.36 -1.00 -4.67
CA THR A 102 -0.76 -0.93 -3.73
C THR A 102 -0.25 -0.45 -2.37
N GLY A 103 -1.11 0.10 -1.52
CA GLY A 103 -0.65 0.54 -0.21
C GLY A 103 -1.72 0.67 0.85
N VAL A 104 -1.27 0.61 2.11
CA VAL A 104 -2.13 0.70 3.29
C VAL A 104 -1.63 1.80 4.22
N GLY A 105 -2.57 2.64 4.66
CA GLY A 105 -2.34 3.76 5.54
C GLY A 105 -1.96 3.38 6.98
N PHE A 106 -1.22 4.29 7.64
CA PHE A 106 -0.79 4.16 9.02
C PHE A 106 -1.95 3.95 9.98
N GLY A 107 -3.13 4.54 9.74
CA GLY A 107 -4.29 4.38 10.63
C GLY A 107 -4.73 2.92 10.81
N ALA A 108 -4.55 2.06 9.81
CA ALA A 108 -4.80 0.62 9.93
C ALA A 108 -3.59 -0.12 10.55
N ARG A 109 -2.36 0.25 10.15
CA ARG A 109 -1.13 -0.43 10.59
C ARG A 109 -0.69 -0.09 12.02
N GLY A 110 -0.94 1.13 12.47
CA GLY A 110 -0.44 1.72 13.72
C GLY A 110 -1.35 1.50 14.93
N SER A 111 -2.51 0.87 14.74
CA SER A 111 -3.44 0.59 15.83
C SER A 111 -2.93 -0.53 16.73
N ASN A 112 -3.18 -0.40 18.04
CA ASN A 112 -2.92 -1.44 19.03
C ASN A 112 -4.15 -2.34 19.28
N ARG A 113 -5.25 -2.16 18.55
CA ARG A 113 -6.46 -2.97 18.71
C ARG A 113 -6.36 -4.25 17.88
N GLN A 114 -6.83 -5.36 18.47
CA GLN A 114 -6.81 -6.67 17.82
C GLN A 114 -7.69 -6.72 16.57
N ASP A 115 -8.89 -6.15 16.61
CA ASP A 115 -9.82 -6.12 15.48
C ASP A 115 -9.22 -5.36 14.28
N VAL A 116 -8.53 -4.24 14.53
CA VAL A 116 -7.82 -3.50 13.48
C VAL A 116 -6.62 -4.28 12.94
N THR A 117 -5.95 -5.07 13.77
CA THR A 117 -4.84 -5.94 13.32
C THR A 117 -5.34 -7.02 12.37
N VAL A 118 -6.50 -7.62 12.65
CA VAL A 118 -7.16 -8.58 11.77
C VAL A 118 -7.54 -7.91 10.45
N GLU A 119 -8.22 -6.76 10.50
CA GLU A 119 -8.59 -5.99 9.32
C GLU A 119 -7.37 -5.63 8.45
N PHE A 120 -6.28 -5.17 9.06
CA PHE A 120 -5.03 -4.89 8.34
C PHE A 120 -4.51 -6.13 7.60
N THR A 121 -4.54 -7.29 8.25
CA THR A 121 -4.11 -8.56 7.66
C THR A 121 -5.00 -8.95 6.48
N GLU A 122 -6.32 -8.78 6.61
CA GLU A 122 -7.28 -9.05 5.54
C GLU A 122 -7.09 -8.12 4.34
N ILE A 123 -6.85 -6.83 4.57
CA ILE A 123 -6.50 -5.87 3.51
C ILE A 123 -5.23 -6.30 2.79
N VAL A 124 -4.16 -6.64 3.52
CA VAL A 124 -2.89 -7.07 2.91
C VAL A 124 -3.06 -8.32 2.06
N ASN A 125 -3.82 -9.31 2.56
CA ASN A 125 -4.12 -10.53 1.82
C ASN A 125 -4.92 -10.23 0.55
N LEU A 126 -5.95 -9.38 0.62
CA LEU A 126 -6.70 -8.96 -0.56
C LEU A 126 -5.79 -8.28 -1.59
N LEU A 127 -4.95 -7.33 -1.17
CA LEU A 127 -4.06 -6.63 -2.09
C LEU A 127 -3.08 -7.61 -2.77
N LYS A 128 -2.63 -8.64 -2.04
CA LYS A 128 -1.77 -9.68 -2.57
C LYS A 128 -2.49 -10.62 -3.55
N ASP A 129 -3.75 -10.92 -3.29
CA ASP A 129 -4.57 -11.76 -4.16
C ASP A 129 -4.91 -11.04 -5.47
N GLU A 130 -5.29 -9.76 -5.40
CA GLU A 130 -5.66 -8.97 -6.59
C GLU A 130 -4.44 -8.55 -7.41
N GLU A 131 -3.32 -8.22 -6.76
CA GLU A 131 -2.10 -7.70 -7.41
C GLU A 131 -0.83 -8.39 -6.90
N PRO A 132 -0.64 -9.69 -7.22
CA PRO A 132 0.39 -10.52 -6.60
C PRO A 132 1.83 -10.09 -6.89
N ASN A 133 2.05 -9.32 -7.95
CA ASN A 133 3.38 -8.85 -8.35
C ASN A 133 3.67 -7.41 -7.92
N SER A 134 2.68 -6.71 -7.38
CA SER A 134 2.82 -5.31 -7.01
C SER A 134 3.30 -5.17 -5.57
N PRO A 135 4.27 -4.29 -5.29
CA PRO A 135 4.67 -4.02 -3.92
C PRO A 135 3.50 -3.42 -3.15
N ILE A 136 3.32 -3.90 -1.92
CA ILE A 136 2.41 -3.31 -0.93
C ILE A 136 3.25 -2.34 -0.09
N ILE A 137 2.94 -1.05 -0.16
CA ILE A 137 3.66 -0.01 0.58
C ILE A 137 2.89 0.46 1.81
N PHE A 138 3.62 0.96 2.80
CA PHE A 138 3.05 1.51 4.02
C PHE A 138 3.60 2.91 4.28
N ASN A 139 2.72 3.88 4.47
CA ASN A 139 3.11 5.20 4.94
C ASN A 139 3.32 5.20 6.47
N ARG A 140 4.03 6.22 6.98
CA ARG A 140 4.35 6.38 8.41
C ARG A 140 3.42 7.40 9.09
N SER A 141 2.73 8.19 8.30
CA SER A 141 1.80 9.26 8.68
C SER A 141 0.90 9.56 7.48
N PRO A 142 -0.21 10.31 7.66
CA PRO A 142 -1.13 10.65 6.57
C PRO A 142 -0.49 11.34 5.34
N ASN A 143 0.68 11.94 5.49
CA ASN A 143 1.37 12.71 4.45
C ASN A 143 2.72 12.13 4.00
N THR A 144 2.95 10.84 4.22
CA THR A 144 4.23 10.17 3.84
C THR A 144 4.02 9.06 2.82
N THR A 145 2.92 9.08 2.08
CA THR A 145 2.66 8.08 1.03
C THR A 145 3.57 8.32 -0.17
N LEU A 146 3.80 9.59 -0.54
CA LEU A 146 4.78 9.93 -1.58
C LEU A 146 6.20 9.44 -1.26
N GLU A 147 6.64 9.59 0.00
CA GLU A 147 7.93 9.06 0.46
C GLU A 147 7.99 7.53 0.33
N ALA A 148 6.89 6.84 0.64
CA ALA A 148 6.80 5.40 0.44
C ALA A 148 6.88 5.04 -1.05
N LEU A 149 6.18 5.76 -1.93
CA LEU A 149 6.25 5.55 -3.38
C LEU A 149 7.66 5.69 -3.93
N TYR A 150 8.42 6.72 -3.52
CA TYR A 150 9.80 6.88 -3.99
C TYR A 150 10.73 5.72 -3.63
N ARG A 151 10.46 4.99 -2.54
CA ARG A 151 11.28 3.83 -2.13
C ARG A 151 11.01 2.59 -2.96
N PHE A 152 9.80 2.43 -3.50
CA PHE A 152 9.37 1.17 -4.15
C PHE A 152 9.03 1.32 -5.63
N ALA A 153 8.75 2.53 -6.10
CA ALA A 153 8.39 2.82 -7.49
C ALA A 153 8.85 4.22 -7.91
N PRO A 154 10.15 4.56 -7.80
CA PRO A 154 10.64 5.89 -8.12
C PRO A 154 10.27 6.32 -9.55
N ILE A 155 9.93 7.60 -9.67
CA ILE A 155 9.81 8.33 -10.93
C ILE A 155 10.96 9.33 -10.97
N GLU A 156 11.77 9.27 -12.03
CA GLU A 156 12.87 10.21 -12.25
C GLU A 156 12.42 11.34 -13.19
N GLY A 157 12.90 12.56 -12.92
CA GLY A 157 12.66 13.74 -13.76
C GLY A 157 11.52 14.63 -13.27
N ASP A 158 11.21 15.66 -14.06
CA ASP A 158 10.10 16.58 -13.82
C ASP A 158 8.83 16.10 -14.55
N CYS A 159 7.74 15.95 -13.79
CA CYS A 159 6.44 15.55 -14.30
C CYS A 159 5.46 16.73 -14.48
N SER A 160 5.93 17.99 -14.41
CA SER A 160 5.11 19.20 -14.55
C SER A 160 4.21 19.20 -15.80
N GLU A 161 4.75 18.76 -16.94
CA GLU A 161 4.01 18.67 -18.22
C GLU A 161 3.13 17.42 -18.34
N THR A 162 3.38 16.38 -17.53
CA THR A 162 2.66 15.10 -17.57
C THR A 162 2.35 14.61 -16.15
N PRO A 163 1.58 15.38 -15.35
CA PRO A 163 1.25 14.99 -13.99
C PRO A 163 0.41 13.71 -14.00
N GLY A 164 0.41 13.04 -12.86
CA GLY A 164 -0.42 11.89 -12.61
C GLY A 164 -1.91 12.22 -12.60
N LYS A 165 -2.72 11.21 -12.96
CA LYS A 165 -4.18 11.30 -13.00
C LYS A 165 -4.79 11.15 -11.61
N ASP A 166 -5.88 11.87 -11.40
CA ASP A 166 -6.82 11.55 -10.32
C ASP A 166 -7.68 10.37 -10.75
N LEU A 167 -7.50 9.22 -10.10
CA LEU A 167 -8.34 8.04 -10.33
C LEU A 167 -9.45 7.90 -9.29
N GLY A 168 -9.60 8.90 -8.40
CA GLY A 168 -10.62 9.01 -7.37
C GLY A 168 -10.05 9.10 -5.95
N PHE A 169 -10.69 9.91 -5.11
CA PHE A 169 -10.51 9.94 -3.66
C PHE A 169 -11.85 9.68 -2.98
N GLU A 170 -12.10 8.43 -2.62
CA GLU A 170 -13.34 7.98 -2.00
C GLU A 170 -13.16 7.85 -0.48
N VAL A 171 -14.09 8.45 0.27
CA VAL A 171 -14.25 8.21 1.70
C VAL A 171 -15.59 7.53 1.89
N ILE A 172 -15.55 6.24 2.18
CA ILE A 172 -16.73 5.41 2.36
C ILE A 172 -16.98 5.33 3.85
N CYS A 173 -18.10 5.92 4.26
CA CYS A 173 -18.64 5.78 5.59
C CYS A 173 -20.16 5.70 5.49
N ASP A 174 -20.65 4.49 5.27
CA ASP A 174 -22.07 4.21 5.11
C ASP A 174 -22.81 4.16 6.45
N VAL A 175 -22.08 4.38 7.55
CA VAL A 175 -22.59 4.44 8.92
C VAL A 175 -22.35 5.86 9.46
N PRO A 176 -23.30 6.79 9.27
CA PRO A 176 -23.16 8.20 9.66
C PRO A 176 -22.78 8.39 11.14
N GLU A 177 -23.21 7.47 12.00
CA GLU A 177 -22.91 7.45 13.43
C GLU A 177 -21.41 7.27 13.71
N VAL A 178 -20.68 6.68 12.76
CA VAL A 178 -19.27 6.32 12.90
C VAL A 178 -18.36 7.45 12.42
N CYS A 179 -18.59 8.06 11.24
CA CYS A 179 -17.67 9.07 10.70
C CYS A 179 -18.26 10.49 10.57
N SER A 180 -19.24 10.85 11.40
CA SER A 180 -19.78 12.21 11.39
C SER A 180 -18.66 13.24 11.62
N ARG A 181 -18.64 14.28 10.77
CA ARG A 181 -17.81 15.46 10.99
C ARG A 181 -18.48 16.24 12.13
N VAL A 182 -18.06 15.96 13.36
CA VAL A 182 -18.50 16.72 14.54
C VAL A 182 -18.06 18.17 14.41
#